data_AF-A0A1X7SI35-F1
#
_entry.id   AF-A0A1X7SI35-F1
#
_cell.length_a   1.000
_cell.length_b   1.000
_cell.length_c   1.000
_cell.angle_alpha   90.00
_cell.angle_beta   90.00
_cell.angle_gamma   90.00
#
_symmetry.space_group_name_H-M   'P 1'
#
loop_
_entity.id
_entity.type
_entity.pdbx_description
1 polymer ?
#
loop_
_entity_poly.entity_id
_entity_poly.type
_entity_poly.pdbx_seq_one_letter_code
_entity_poly.pdbx_strand_id
1 'polypeptide(L)'
;MSFEDNIIEGDETIRVIVVPVITGNVVQRAAQTATITIIDEDTGVLSLERGTYDVIENEGTVEICVVITGGVLATNTQITIRATAGTAQFNSDYGTRGIAPILVASENRTCGRLTILDDFIREQLFENFTVFISRISPVNSALTIDQTRSFIRIQDDDQAEVRFAMGQATFSEGGGDQSITVILDGAQLTQAQTMEVYIDNGTSNGISLGNITFGTNVITQNRSINFLVINNNIALEPDKHYLLRLRNIGNIGLGNPGTMNVTVVDDDDVSVSFVQSSYNYSESHGTVSNIQVRLNNPIAQDLSVNIGGGPGNQPSSVVSGAVVFESIMFTAGGNQFMSLSNFDLNDDAFA
;
A
#
# COMPACT_ATOMS: atom_id res chain seq x y z
N MET A 1 43.11 0.88 11.44
CA MET A 1 42.30 0.24 10.39
C MET A 1 41.24 -0.53 11.16
N SER A 2 39.96 -0.25 10.90
CA SER A 2 38.88 -0.96 11.57
C SER A 2 38.86 -2.38 11.01
N PHE A 3 38.92 -3.38 11.88
CA PHE A 3 38.74 -4.79 11.53
C PHE A 3 37.26 -5.22 11.64
N GLU A 4 36.38 -4.28 11.99
CA GLU A 4 34.94 -4.49 12.01
C GLU A 4 34.41 -4.41 10.58
N ASP A 5 33.81 -5.49 10.11
CA ASP A 5 33.03 -5.53 8.88
C ASP A 5 31.61 -6.04 9.14
N ASN A 6 31.03 -6.83 8.24
CA ASN A 6 29.67 -7.37 8.37
C ASN A 6 29.62 -8.80 7.81
N ILE A 7 30.77 -9.49 7.80
CA ILE A 7 30.94 -10.83 7.24
C ILE A 7 30.90 -11.83 8.39
N ILE A 8 29.93 -12.74 8.32
CA ILE A 8 29.78 -13.83 9.28
C ILE A 8 30.80 -14.93 8.94
N GLU A 9 31.98 -14.85 9.53
CA GLU A 9 33.13 -15.74 9.32
C GLU A 9 33.56 -16.54 10.56
N GLY A 10 33.05 -16.15 11.74
CA GLY A 10 33.35 -16.75 13.03
C GLY A 10 34.68 -16.28 13.62
N ASP A 11 34.94 -16.66 14.87
CA ASP A 11 36.13 -16.22 15.60
C ASP A 11 37.44 -16.62 14.90
N GLU A 12 38.35 -15.66 14.76
CA GLU A 12 39.71 -15.88 14.25
C GLU A 12 40.73 -15.99 15.40
N THR A 13 41.89 -16.60 15.13
CA THR A 13 42.97 -16.67 16.13
C THR A 13 44.33 -16.27 15.58
N ILE A 14 45.04 -15.43 16.34
CA ILE A 14 46.43 -15.06 16.09
C ILE A 14 47.31 -15.71 17.15
N ARG A 15 48.32 -16.46 16.71
CA ARG A 15 49.29 -17.10 17.61
C ARG A 15 50.57 -16.27 17.69
N VAL A 16 50.88 -15.77 18.89
CA VAL A 16 52.10 -15.01 19.19
C VAL A 16 53.09 -15.93 19.88
N ILE A 17 54.33 -15.96 19.37
CA ILE A 17 55.39 -16.82 19.90
C ILE A 17 56.56 -15.95 20.35
N VAL A 18 56.90 -16.01 21.62
CA VAL A 18 58.15 -15.45 22.12
C VAL A 18 59.25 -16.47 21.89
N VAL A 19 60.16 -16.17 20.98
CA VAL A 19 61.26 -17.07 20.59
C VAL A 19 62.41 -17.04 21.60
N PRO A 20 63.05 -18.18 21.89
CA PRO A 20 64.19 -18.21 22.82
C PRO A 20 65.34 -17.35 22.33
N VAL A 21 65.86 -16.48 23.20
CA VAL A 21 67.11 -15.73 22.98
C VAL A 21 68.04 -15.96 24.17
N ILE A 22 69.32 -16.23 23.86
CA ILE A 22 70.40 -16.29 24.86
C ILE A 22 71.37 -15.15 24.55
N THR A 23 71.28 -14.06 25.33
CA THR A 23 72.27 -12.97 25.29
C THR A 23 72.60 -12.53 26.72
N GLY A 24 73.88 -12.59 27.10
CA GLY A 24 74.35 -12.20 28.44
C GLY A 24 73.67 -12.97 29.58
N ASN A 25 73.19 -12.25 30.61
CA ASN A 25 72.53 -12.83 31.79
C ASN A 25 71.01 -13.13 31.61
N VAL A 26 70.44 -12.91 30.41
CA VAL A 26 69.02 -13.20 30.14
C VAL A 26 68.90 -14.61 29.55
N VAL A 27 68.13 -15.46 30.23
CA VAL A 27 67.96 -16.87 29.86
C VAL A 27 66.48 -17.16 29.64
N GLN A 28 66.00 -17.04 28.40
CA GLN A 28 64.69 -17.56 28.02
C GLN A 28 64.90 -18.94 27.36
N ARG A 29 64.63 -20.02 28.09
CA ARG A 29 65.00 -21.39 27.70
C ARG A 29 63.99 -22.12 26.81
N ALA A 30 62.75 -21.62 26.73
CA ALA A 30 61.68 -22.26 25.98
C ALA A 30 60.79 -21.19 25.33
N ALA A 31 60.24 -21.53 24.16
CA ALA A 31 59.29 -20.67 23.48
C ALA A 31 58.01 -20.55 24.32
N GLN A 32 57.47 -19.33 24.46
CA GLN A 32 56.16 -19.10 25.06
C GLN A 32 55.17 -18.76 23.96
N THR A 33 53.97 -19.33 24.04
CA THR A 33 52.92 -19.08 23.05
C THR A 33 51.71 -18.47 23.72
N ALA A 34 51.21 -17.38 23.17
CA ALA A 34 49.92 -16.80 23.50
C ALA A 34 49.01 -16.87 22.26
N THR A 35 47.73 -17.12 22.47
CA THR A 35 46.71 -17.03 21.42
C THR A 35 45.85 -15.82 21.71
N ILE A 36 45.68 -14.97 20.70
CA ILE A 36 44.73 -13.87 20.71
C ILE A 36 43.54 -14.35 19.86
N THR A 37 42.34 -14.30 20.41
CA THR A 37 41.11 -14.57 19.65
C THR A 37 40.51 -13.23 19.25
N ILE A 38 40.16 -13.11 17.97
CA ILE A 38 39.34 -12.02 17.44
C ILE A 38 37.92 -12.58 17.39
N ILE A 39 37.01 -11.98 18.15
CA ILE A 39 35.62 -12.44 18.23
C ILE A 39 34.86 -11.84 17.06
N ASP A 40 34.13 -12.68 16.32
CA ASP A 40 33.18 -12.24 15.31
C ASP A 40 31.81 -12.04 15.99
N GLU A 41 31.33 -10.80 15.98
CA GLU A 41 30.03 -10.41 16.55
C GLU A 41 28.92 -10.30 15.48
N ASP A 42 29.24 -10.62 14.22
CA ASP A 42 28.30 -10.54 13.11
C ASP A 42 27.31 -11.73 13.13
N THR A 43 26.04 -11.40 12.94
CA THR A 43 24.96 -12.39 12.92
C THR A 43 23.98 -12.08 11.80
N GLY A 44 23.22 -13.08 11.39
CA GLY A 44 22.23 -12.93 10.33
C GLY A 44 20.98 -13.75 10.56
N VAL A 45 19.89 -13.33 9.90
CA VAL A 45 18.65 -14.09 9.82
C VAL A 45 18.39 -14.46 8.38
N LEU A 46 18.28 -15.76 8.10
CA LEU A 46 17.94 -16.32 6.81
C LEU A 46 16.44 -16.62 6.74
N SER A 47 15.73 -16.01 5.79
CA SER A 47 14.28 -16.15 5.65
C SER A 47 13.85 -16.29 4.19
N LEU A 48 12.68 -16.88 3.97
CA LEU A 48 12.03 -16.83 2.65
C LEU A 48 11.61 -15.38 2.37
N GLU A 49 11.78 -14.92 1.13
CA GLU A 49 11.55 -13.52 0.74
C GLU A 49 10.09 -13.08 0.94
N ARG A 50 9.14 -14.00 0.75
CA ARG A 50 7.70 -13.72 0.77
C ARG A 50 6.95 -14.75 1.58
N GLY A 51 5.86 -14.33 2.21
CA GLY A 51 4.93 -15.24 2.90
C GLY A 51 4.02 -16.02 1.96
N THR A 52 3.73 -15.48 0.78
CA THR A 52 2.87 -16.11 -0.24
C THR A 52 3.45 -15.89 -1.63
N TYR A 53 3.35 -16.92 -2.47
CA TYR A 53 3.64 -16.90 -3.90
C TYR A 53 2.41 -17.40 -4.65
N ASP A 54 2.00 -16.66 -5.68
CA ASP A 54 0.91 -17.02 -6.58
C ASP A 54 1.49 -17.46 -7.92
N VAL A 55 0.96 -18.55 -8.49
CA VAL A 55 1.39 -19.10 -9.77
C VAL A 55 0.19 -19.71 -10.47
N ILE A 56 0.07 -19.51 -11.79
CA ILE A 56 -0.92 -20.20 -12.60
C ILE A 56 -0.36 -21.58 -12.95
N GLU A 57 -1.19 -22.61 -12.92
CA GLU A 57 -0.81 -24.00 -13.11
C GLU A 57 0.01 -24.23 -14.40
N ASN A 58 -0.41 -23.65 -15.52
CA ASN A 58 0.33 -23.68 -16.78
C ASN A 58 1.65 -22.87 -16.86
N GLU A 59 2.08 -22.14 -15.82
CA GLU A 59 3.37 -21.43 -15.82
C GLU A 59 4.56 -22.40 -15.69
N GLY A 60 4.33 -23.63 -15.24
CA GLY A 60 5.28 -24.73 -15.16
C GLY A 60 6.35 -24.59 -14.06
N THR A 61 6.68 -23.38 -13.59
CA THR A 61 7.56 -23.19 -12.42
C THR A 61 7.22 -21.94 -11.61
N VAL A 62 7.46 -22.01 -10.29
CA VAL A 62 7.45 -20.85 -9.39
C VAL A 62 8.85 -20.60 -8.81
N GLU A 63 9.30 -19.34 -8.82
CA GLU A 63 10.60 -18.94 -8.27
C GLU A 63 10.49 -18.59 -6.78
N ILE A 64 11.29 -19.27 -5.96
CA ILE A 64 11.35 -19.09 -4.52
C ILE A 64 12.71 -18.54 -4.15
N CYS A 65 12.70 -17.39 -3.46
CA CYS A 65 13.91 -16.69 -3.07
C CYS A 65 14.09 -16.71 -1.55
N VAL A 66 15.35 -16.76 -1.15
CA VAL A 66 15.80 -16.67 0.24
C VAL A 66 16.67 -15.43 0.36
N VAL A 67 16.47 -14.70 1.44
CA VAL A 67 17.23 -13.49 1.78
C VAL A 67 17.89 -13.67 3.14
N ILE A 68 19.05 -13.04 3.31
CA ILE A 68 19.70 -12.87 4.60
C ILE A 68 19.62 -11.40 5.01
N THR A 69 19.31 -11.16 6.28
CA THR A 69 19.29 -9.82 6.90
C THR A 69 20.28 -9.77 8.05
N GLY A 70 20.94 -8.63 8.24
CA GLY A 70 22.10 -8.50 9.14
C GLY A 70 23.42 -8.63 8.37
N GLY A 71 24.24 -9.60 8.76
CA GLY A 71 25.51 -9.97 8.12
C GLY A 71 25.37 -10.65 6.76
N VAL A 72 26.50 -10.81 6.06
CA VAL A 72 26.65 -11.63 4.85
C VAL A 72 27.55 -12.84 5.11
N LEU A 73 27.41 -13.90 4.31
CA LEU A 73 28.19 -15.12 4.53
C LEU A 73 29.59 -15.03 3.90
N ALA A 74 30.61 -15.50 4.62
CA ALA A 74 31.99 -15.57 4.12
C ALA A 74 32.21 -16.64 3.03
N THR A 75 31.32 -17.64 2.96
CA THR A 75 31.43 -18.77 2.02
C THR A 75 30.08 -19.07 1.39
N ASN A 76 30.11 -19.73 0.23
CA ASN A 76 28.89 -20.19 -0.43
C ASN A 76 28.15 -21.18 0.47
N THR A 77 26.87 -20.91 0.73
CA THR A 77 26.00 -21.77 1.54
C THR A 77 24.84 -22.28 0.70
N GLN A 78 24.71 -23.61 0.66
CA GLN A 78 23.55 -24.27 0.05
C GLN A 78 22.38 -24.25 1.03
N ILE A 79 21.21 -23.80 0.54
CA ILE A 79 19.99 -23.65 1.34
C ILE A 79 18.96 -24.64 0.84
N THR A 80 18.64 -25.67 1.62
CA THR A 80 17.66 -26.69 1.25
C THR A 80 16.26 -26.26 1.65
N ILE A 81 15.41 -25.97 0.67
CA ILE A 81 14.00 -25.63 0.84
C ILE A 81 13.17 -26.89 0.55
N ARG A 82 12.23 -27.23 1.42
CA ARG A 82 11.35 -28.40 1.25
C ARG A 82 9.91 -27.97 1.09
N ALA A 83 9.19 -28.68 0.21
CA ALA A 83 7.76 -28.56 0.05
C ALA A 83 7.03 -29.55 1.00
N THR A 84 5.89 -29.11 1.53
CA THR A 84 4.94 -29.94 2.28
C THR A 84 3.57 -29.77 1.65
N ALA A 85 2.96 -30.88 1.25
CA ALA A 85 1.64 -30.91 0.62
C ALA A 85 0.59 -30.22 1.50
N GLY A 86 -0.35 -29.53 0.85
CA GLY A 86 -1.52 -28.92 1.45
C GLY A 86 -2.77 -29.51 0.82
N THR A 87 -3.59 -28.67 0.19
CA THR A 87 -4.60 -29.16 -0.76
C THR A 87 -3.92 -29.65 -2.03
N ALA A 88 -2.90 -28.90 -2.49
CA ALA A 88 -2.05 -29.32 -3.58
C ALA A 88 -1.14 -30.49 -3.15
N GLN A 89 -1.17 -31.58 -3.92
CA GLN A 89 -0.44 -32.83 -3.77
C GLN A 89 0.77 -32.97 -4.71
N PHE A 90 1.82 -33.59 -4.18
CA PHE A 90 3.00 -33.94 -4.97
C PHE A 90 2.67 -34.98 -6.06
N ASN A 91 3.21 -34.79 -7.26
CA ASN A 91 2.92 -35.55 -8.49
C ASN A 91 1.51 -35.37 -9.08
N SER A 92 0.66 -34.56 -8.45
CA SER A 92 -0.59 -34.09 -9.05
C SER A 92 -0.32 -32.68 -9.59
N ASP A 93 -0.02 -31.73 -8.69
CA ASP A 93 -0.01 -30.30 -9.04
C ASP A 93 1.39 -29.67 -8.91
N TYR A 94 2.32 -30.35 -8.23
CA TYR A 94 3.73 -29.95 -8.24
C TYR A 94 4.70 -31.14 -8.29
N GLY A 95 5.79 -30.97 -9.05
CA GLY A 95 6.74 -32.03 -9.39
C GLY A 95 8.00 -32.07 -8.53
N THR A 96 8.23 -31.07 -7.68
CA THR A 96 9.48 -30.93 -6.91
C THR A 96 9.25 -30.97 -5.40
N ARG A 97 9.87 -31.92 -4.69
CA ARG A 97 9.77 -32.01 -3.21
C ARG A 97 10.63 -31.00 -2.46
N GLY A 98 11.57 -30.37 -3.15
CA GLY A 98 12.46 -29.38 -2.58
C GLY A 98 13.54 -28.94 -3.56
N ILE A 99 14.12 -27.79 -3.28
CA ILE A 99 15.18 -27.14 -4.07
C ILE A 99 16.36 -26.81 -3.16
N ALA A 100 17.52 -26.61 -3.75
CA ALA A 100 18.73 -26.33 -3.00
C ALA A 100 19.56 -25.19 -3.63
N PRO A 101 19.03 -23.94 -3.70
CA PRO A 101 19.78 -22.79 -4.18
C PRO A 101 21.04 -22.53 -3.34
N ILE A 102 22.05 -21.93 -3.98
CA ILE A 102 23.32 -21.56 -3.34
C ILE A 102 23.32 -20.05 -3.13
N LEU A 103 23.42 -19.61 -1.87
CA LEU A 103 23.74 -18.24 -1.54
C LEU A 103 25.24 -18.07 -1.68
N VAL A 104 25.66 -17.26 -2.65
CA VAL A 104 27.08 -17.00 -2.91
C VAL A 104 27.63 -16.13 -1.79
N ALA A 105 28.92 -16.32 -1.45
CA ALA A 105 29.60 -15.50 -0.46
C ALA A 105 29.41 -14.00 -0.75
N SER A 106 29.21 -13.22 0.32
CA SER A 106 28.96 -11.77 0.28
C SER A 106 27.68 -11.33 -0.45
N GLU A 107 26.88 -12.24 -1.01
CA GLU A 107 25.54 -11.93 -1.53
C GLU A 107 24.49 -12.03 -0.42
N ASN A 108 23.37 -11.32 -0.60
CA ASN A 108 22.28 -11.32 0.37
C ASN A 108 21.01 -12.03 -0.11
N ARG A 109 21.01 -12.57 -1.34
CA ARG A 109 19.84 -13.16 -1.98
C ARG A 109 20.21 -14.31 -2.90
N THR A 110 19.41 -15.37 -2.88
CA THR A 110 19.48 -16.46 -3.86
C THR A 110 18.09 -17.02 -4.14
N CYS A 111 17.89 -17.61 -5.32
CA CYS A 111 16.60 -18.13 -5.74
C CYS A 111 16.76 -19.51 -6.37
N GLY A 112 15.69 -20.32 -6.29
CA GLY A 112 15.53 -21.55 -7.05
C GLY A 112 14.09 -21.72 -7.51
N ARG A 113 13.85 -22.68 -8.41
CA ARG A 113 12.53 -22.87 -9.02
C ARG A 113 11.93 -24.22 -8.64
N LEU A 114 10.69 -24.20 -8.20
CA LEU A 114 9.87 -25.40 -8.02
C LEU A 114 9.04 -25.63 -9.28
N THR A 115 8.94 -26.88 -9.72
CA THR A 115 8.07 -27.28 -10.84
C THR A 115 6.61 -27.34 -10.42
N ILE A 116 5.76 -26.64 -11.15
CA ILE A 116 4.30 -26.76 -11.15
C ILE A 116 3.93 -27.70 -12.30
N LEU A 117 2.99 -28.61 -12.05
CA LEU A 117 2.51 -29.56 -13.05
C LEU A 117 1.22 -29.00 -13.64
N ASP A 118 1.10 -29.14 -14.96
CA ASP A 118 -0.03 -28.65 -15.75
C ASP A 118 -0.78 -29.86 -16.32
N ASP A 119 -2.10 -29.83 -16.28
CA ASP A 119 -2.95 -30.85 -16.89
C ASP A 119 -4.15 -30.29 -17.68
N PHE A 120 -5.28 -30.99 -17.70
CA PHE A 120 -6.51 -30.57 -18.41
C PHE A 120 -7.76 -30.86 -17.55
N ILE A 121 -7.56 -31.06 -16.26
CA ILE A 121 -8.55 -31.49 -15.29
C ILE A 121 -8.88 -30.29 -14.44
N ARG A 122 -10.14 -29.89 -14.49
CA ARG A 122 -10.64 -28.87 -13.57
C ARG A 122 -10.56 -29.33 -12.10
N GLU A 123 -9.77 -28.62 -11.31
CA GLU A 123 -9.64 -28.76 -9.86
C GLU A 123 -10.31 -27.60 -9.11
N GLN A 124 -9.89 -27.32 -7.88
CA GLN A 124 -10.31 -26.14 -7.14
C GLN A 124 -9.53 -24.92 -7.66
N LEU A 125 -10.23 -23.81 -7.93
CA LEU A 125 -9.61 -22.58 -8.45
C LEU A 125 -8.29 -22.19 -7.77
N PHE A 126 -8.22 -22.38 -6.46
CA PHE A 126 -6.99 -22.16 -5.72
C PHE A 126 -6.68 -23.34 -4.83
N GLU A 127 -5.53 -23.95 -5.09
CA GLU A 127 -4.93 -24.96 -4.23
C GLU A 127 -3.63 -24.43 -3.62
N ASN A 128 -3.16 -25.02 -2.53
CA ASN A 128 -1.91 -24.59 -1.92
C ASN A 128 -1.08 -25.72 -1.35
N PHE A 129 0.22 -25.50 -1.34
CA PHE A 129 1.20 -26.24 -0.55
C PHE A 129 2.14 -25.24 0.16
N THR A 130 2.97 -25.72 1.08
CA THR A 130 3.88 -24.86 1.84
C THR A 130 5.33 -25.20 1.60
N VAL A 131 6.20 -24.21 1.73
CA VAL A 131 7.65 -24.38 1.65
C VAL A 131 8.34 -23.78 2.87
N PHE A 132 9.48 -24.36 3.25
CA PHE A 132 10.28 -23.88 4.37
C PHE A 132 11.76 -24.21 4.20
N ILE A 133 12.63 -23.42 4.82
CA ILE A 133 14.07 -23.70 4.90
C ILE A 133 14.27 -24.85 5.87
N SER A 134 14.65 -26.01 5.34
CA SER A 134 14.81 -27.24 6.12
C SER A 134 16.23 -27.43 6.66
N ARG A 135 17.23 -26.94 5.92
CA ARG A 135 18.66 -27.11 6.25
C ARG A 135 19.51 -26.12 5.48
N ILE A 136 20.65 -25.75 6.07
CA ILE A 136 21.75 -25.08 5.39
C ILE A 136 23.02 -25.94 5.42
N SER A 137 23.90 -25.78 4.44
CA SER A 137 25.20 -26.44 4.39
C SER A 137 26.26 -25.50 3.77
N PRO A 138 27.37 -25.20 4.45
CA PRO A 138 27.71 -25.63 5.82
C PRO A 138 26.76 -25.05 6.89
N VAL A 139 26.74 -25.66 8.06
CA VAL A 139 26.00 -25.12 9.21
C VAL A 139 26.80 -23.95 9.78
N ASN A 140 26.14 -22.83 10.04
CA ASN A 140 26.72 -21.66 10.68
C ASN A 140 25.87 -21.32 11.92
N SER A 141 26.50 -21.31 13.10
CA SER A 141 25.82 -21.06 14.39
C SER A 141 25.45 -19.59 14.62
N ALA A 142 26.10 -18.65 13.93
CA ALA A 142 25.77 -17.23 13.96
C ALA A 142 24.60 -16.88 13.01
N LEU A 143 24.14 -17.84 12.20
CA LEU A 143 22.98 -17.68 11.34
C LEU A 143 21.73 -18.26 12.01
N THR A 144 20.73 -17.40 12.24
CA THR A 144 19.38 -17.82 12.63
C THR A 144 18.56 -18.13 11.38
N ILE A 145 17.89 -19.29 11.35
CA ILE A 145 16.97 -19.64 10.26
C ILE A 145 15.55 -19.31 10.71
N ASP A 146 14.87 -18.45 9.97
CA ASP A 146 13.43 -18.26 10.13
C ASP A 146 12.69 -19.53 9.68
N GLN A 147 11.93 -20.13 10.61
CA GLN A 147 11.16 -21.35 10.41
C GLN A 147 9.73 -21.08 9.92
N THR A 148 9.37 -19.82 9.65
CA THR A 148 8.09 -19.49 9.01
C THR A 148 7.97 -20.20 7.66
N ARG A 149 6.76 -20.69 7.39
CA ARG A 149 6.43 -21.34 6.12
C ARG A 149 5.88 -20.29 5.17
N SER A 150 6.28 -20.37 3.90
CA SER A 150 5.60 -19.64 2.84
C SER A 150 4.56 -20.51 2.17
N PHE A 151 3.43 -19.91 1.77
CA PHE A 151 2.39 -20.56 0.99
C PHE A 151 2.67 -20.38 -0.49
N ILE A 152 2.54 -21.46 -1.25
CA ILE A 152 2.47 -21.41 -2.70
C ILE A 152 1.02 -21.69 -3.05
N ARG A 153 0.34 -20.73 -3.67
CA ARG A 153 -1.03 -20.86 -4.13
C ARG A 153 -1.00 -21.07 -5.65
N ILE A 154 -1.47 -22.23 -6.07
CA ILE A 154 -1.62 -22.59 -7.48
C ILE A 154 -3.02 -22.19 -7.91
N GLN A 155 -3.12 -21.45 -9.00
CA GLN A 155 -4.38 -21.14 -9.66
C GLN A 155 -4.58 -22.11 -10.82
N ASP A 156 -5.64 -22.91 -10.73
CA ASP A 156 -6.06 -23.83 -11.80
C ASP A 156 -6.51 -23.02 -13.03
N ASP A 157 -5.95 -23.33 -14.20
CA ASP A 157 -6.32 -22.68 -15.47
C ASP A 157 -7.37 -23.44 -16.28
N ASP A 158 -7.77 -24.61 -15.82
CA ASP A 158 -8.89 -25.39 -16.37
C ASP A 158 -10.27 -25.02 -15.77
N GLN A 159 -10.28 -24.15 -14.76
CA GLN A 159 -11.45 -23.56 -14.13
C GLN A 159 -11.62 -22.12 -14.63
N ALA A 160 -12.78 -21.86 -15.25
CA ALA A 160 -13.18 -20.49 -15.56
C ALA A 160 -13.30 -19.66 -14.29
N GLU A 161 -12.76 -18.44 -14.29
CA GLU A 161 -12.85 -17.49 -13.19
C GLU A 161 -13.36 -16.13 -13.63
N VAL A 162 -14.02 -15.42 -12.71
CA VAL A 162 -14.36 -14.00 -12.89
C VAL A 162 -13.74 -13.14 -11.81
N ARG A 163 -13.29 -11.95 -12.21
CA ARG A 163 -12.69 -10.95 -11.32
C ARG A 163 -12.94 -9.55 -11.82
N PHE A 164 -12.80 -8.57 -10.93
CA PHE A 164 -12.72 -7.18 -11.37
C PHE A 164 -11.38 -6.94 -12.06
N ALA A 165 -11.37 -6.06 -13.05
CA ALA A 165 -10.13 -5.66 -13.73
C ALA A 165 -9.17 -4.93 -12.76
N MET A 166 -9.72 -4.26 -11.75
CA MET A 166 -9.00 -3.51 -10.73
C MET A 166 -9.60 -3.78 -9.35
N GLY A 167 -8.75 -3.82 -8.31
CA GLY A 167 -9.20 -3.99 -6.92
C GLY A 167 -9.59 -2.69 -6.24
N GLN A 168 -9.18 -1.55 -6.80
CA GLN A 168 -9.55 -0.22 -6.32
C GLN A 168 -9.60 0.80 -7.46
N ALA A 169 -10.45 1.82 -7.32
CA ALA A 169 -10.46 3.01 -8.17
C ALA A 169 -10.89 4.24 -7.39
N THR A 170 -10.44 5.41 -7.86
CA THR A 170 -10.89 6.71 -7.38
C THR A 170 -11.49 7.49 -8.54
N PHE A 171 -12.68 8.04 -8.34
CA PHE A 171 -13.42 8.82 -9.34
C PHE A 171 -13.70 10.23 -8.81
N SER A 172 -13.65 11.21 -9.71
CA SER A 172 -14.10 12.58 -9.44
C SER A 172 -15.62 12.63 -9.49
N GLU A 173 -16.25 13.38 -8.60
CA GLU A 173 -17.68 13.66 -8.64
C GLU A 173 -18.11 14.29 -9.99
N GLY A 174 -17.35 15.27 -10.50
CA GLY A 174 -17.52 15.86 -11.83
C GLY A 174 -17.05 15.01 -13.02
N GLY A 175 -16.56 13.79 -12.78
CA GLY A 175 -15.99 12.92 -13.82
C GLY A 175 -17.00 12.27 -14.77
N GLY A 176 -18.31 12.37 -14.47
CA GLY A 176 -19.40 11.72 -15.20
C GLY A 176 -19.48 10.21 -14.96
N ASP A 177 -20.26 9.52 -15.79
CA ASP A 177 -20.47 8.06 -15.67
C ASP A 177 -19.15 7.29 -15.82
N GLN A 178 -18.87 6.45 -14.84
CA GLN A 178 -17.65 5.64 -14.81
C GLN A 178 -17.94 4.22 -15.28
N SER A 179 -16.91 3.52 -15.76
CA SER A 179 -17.05 2.15 -16.24
C SER A 179 -16.31 1.17 -15.34
N ILE A 180 -17.00 0.14 -14.88
CA ILE A 180 -16.43 -0.96 -14.10
C ILE A 180 -16.32 -2.17 -15.00
N THR A 181 -15.10 -2.67 -15.19
CA THR A 181 -14.84 -3.85 -16.02
C THR A 181 -14.67 -5.09 -15.16
N VAL A 182 -15.38 -6.15 -15.54
CA VAL A 182 -15.26 -7.50 -15.03
C VAL A 182 -14.69 -8.37 -16.16
N ILE A 183 -13.73 -9.22 -15.79
CA ILE A 183 -13.00 -10.10 -16.68
C ILE A 183 -13.40 -11.53 -16.36
N LEU A 184 -13.70 -12.32 -17.38
CA LEU A 184 -13.70 -13.77 -17.34
C LEU A 184 -12.37 -14.26 -17.93
N ASP A 185 -11.71 -15.21 -17.27
CA ASP A 185 -10.47 -15.84 -17.74
C ASP A 185 -10.32 -17.29 -17.22
N GLY A 186 -9.14 -17.91 -17.39
CA GLY A 186 -8.86 -19.30 -16.99
C GLY A 186 -9.29 -20.26 -18.08
N ALA A 187 -10.48 -20.84 -17.94
CA ALA A 187 -11.05 -21.73 -18.95
C ALA A 187 -12.27 -21.16 -19.69
N GLN A 188 -12.57 -21.76 -20.84
CA GLN A 188 -13.74 -21.41 -21.62
C GLN A 188 -15.04 -21.91 -20.95
N LEU A 189 -16.08 -21.08 -20.95
CA LEU A 189 -17.41 -21.51 -20.52
C LEU A 189 -18.02 -22.55 -21.48
N THR A 190 -18.69 -23.55 -20.90
CA THR A 190 -19.51 -24.54 -21.61
C THR A 190 -20.92 -24.04 -21.90
N GLN A 191 -21.41 -23.08 -21.11
CA GLN A 191 -22.69 -22.38 -21.28
C GLN A 191 -22.54 -20.91 -20.93
N ALA A 192 -23.32 -20.04 -21.55
CA ALA A 192 -23.30 -18.62 -21.22
C ALA A 192 -23.73 -18.40 -19.76
N GLN A 193 -23.00 -17.56 -19.03
CA GLN A 193 -23.24 -17.27 -17.62
C GLN A 193 -23.56 -15.79 -17.44
N THR A 194 -24.68 -15.51 -16.77
CA THR A 194 -25.06 -14.16 -16.35
C THR A 194 -24.83 -14.02 -14.85
N MET A 195 -24.15 -12.96 -14.46
CA MET A 195 -23.88 -12.58 -13.07
C MET A 195 -24.19 -11.11 -12.86
N GLU A 196 -24.36 -10.74 -11.60
CA GLU A 196 -24.73 -9.39 -11.22
C GLU A 196 -23.57 -8.69 -10.50
N VAL A 197 -23.32 -7.44 -10.91
CA VAL A 197 -22.43 -6.53 -10.19
C VAL A 197 -23.29 -5.66 -9.28
N TYR A 198 -22.92 -5.57 -8.00
CA TYR A 198 -23.68 -4.80 -7.02
C TYR A 198 -22.76 -4.11 -6.02
N ILE A 199 -23.25 -3.00 -5.46
CA ILE A 199 -22.64 -2.30 -4.33
C ILE A 199 -23.08 -3.02 -3.04
N ASP A 200 -22.11 -3.50 -2.30
CA ASP A 200 -22.30 -4.02 -0.96
C ASP A 200 -22.41 -2.87 0.05
N ASN A 201 -23.58 -2.74 0.64
CA ASN A 201 -23.88 -1.77 1.70
C ASN A 201 -24.07 -2.46 3.07
N GLY A 202 -23.58 -3.69 3.21
CA GLY A 202 -23.73 -4.50 4.42
C GLY A 202 -25.10 -5.16 4.59
N THR A 203 -26.03 -4.95 3.65
CA THR A 203 -27.33 -5.66 3.62
C THR A 203 -27.28 -6.85 2.67
N SER A 204 -28.18 -7.82 2.85
CA SER A 204 -28.24 -9.02 1.99
C SER A 204 -28.49 -8.73 0.51
N ASN A 205 -29.12 -7.59 0.20
CA ASN A 205 -29.56 -7.26 -1.15
C ASN A 205 -28.64 -6.27 -1.87
N GLY A 206 -27.88 -5.44 -1.14
CA GLY A 206 -27.02 -4.42 -1.74
C GLY A 206 -27.77 -3.47 -2.68
N ILE A 207 -27.04 -2.80 -3.57
CA ILE A 207 -27.59 -1.98 -4.66
C ILE A 207 -27.11 -2.55 -5.99
N SER A 208 -28.03 -3.01 -6.83
CA SER A 208 -27.69 -3.56 -8.16
C SER A 208 -27.13 -2.48 -9.07
N LEU A 209 -25.96 -2.71 -9.67
CA LEU A 209 -25.49 -1.95 -10.83
C LEU A 209 -25.98 -2.56 -12.14
N GLY A 210 -26.32 -3.85 -12.11
CA GLY A 210 -26.94 -4.60 -13.20
C GLY A 210 -26.20 -5.90 -13.52
N ASN A 211 -26.59 -6.52 -14.64
CA ASN A 211 -26.12 -7.85 -15.03
C ASN A 211 -25.13 -7.80 -16.18
N ILE A 212 -24.13 -8.68 -16.13
CA ILE A 212 -23.18 -8.93 -17.22
C ILE A 212 -23.29 -10.40 -17.64
N THR A 213 -23.18 -10.65 -18.94
CA THR A 213 -23.24 -12.00 -19.51
C THR A 213 -21.96 -12.31 -20.26
N PHE A 214 -21.32 -13.40 -19.89
CA PHE A 214 -20.20 -13.98 -20.62
C PHE A 214 -20.68 -15.13 -21.50
N GLY A 215 -20.19 -15.16 -22.74
CA GLY A 215 -20.55 -16.16 -23.73
C GLY A 215 -19.62 -17.38 -23.71
N THR A 216 -19.84 -18.29 -24.65
CA THR A 216 -18.95 -19.42 -24.91
C THR A 216 -17.94 -19.09 -26.02
N ASN A 217 -16.99 -19.99 -26.30
CA ASN A 217 -16.02 -19.96 -27.40
C ASN A 217 -14.85 -18.95 -27.28
N VAL A 218 -14.81 -18.17 -26.20
CA VAL A 218 -13.68 -17.27 -25.90
C VAL A 218 -13.32 -17.45 -24.43
N ILE A 219 -12.04 -17.70 -24.16
CA ILE A 219 -11.50 -17.82 -22.79
C ILE A 219 -11.59 -16.45 -22.12
N THR A 220 -10.76 -15.50 -22.56
CA THR A 220 -10.72 -14.17 -21.96
C THR A 220 -11.80 -13.26 -22.54
N GLN A 221 -12.69 -12.76 -21.69
CA GLN A 221 -13.74 -11.82 -22.07
C GLN A 221 -13.83 -10.66 -21.10
N ASN A 222 -14.00 -9.45 -21.62
CA ASN A 222 -14.24 -8.25 -20.82
C ASN A 222 -15.69 -7.81 -20.97
N ARG A 223 -16.34 -7.51 -19.85
CA ARG A 223 -17.67 -6.89 -19.80
C ARG A 223 -17.62 -5.71 -18.88
N SER A 224 -18.31 -4.65 -19.25
CA SER A 224 -18.36 -3.43 -18.46
C SER A 224 -19.78 -3.12 -18.03
N ILE A 225 -19.89 -2.47 -16.87
CA ILE A 225 -21.12 -1.91 -16.35
C ILE A 225 -20.89 -0.46 -15.95
N ASN A 226 -21.92 0.37 -16.06
CA ASN A 226 -21.84 1.77 -15.67
C ASN A 226 -21.95 1.89 -14.16
N PHE A 227 -21.04 2.66 -13.57
CA PHE A 227 -21.10 3.15 -12.22
C PHE A 227 -21.46 4.63 -12.28
N LEU A 228 -22.67 4.94 -11.85
CA LEU A 228 -23.21 6.30 -11.90
C LEU A 228 -22.63 7.11 -10.74
N VAL A 229 -21.99 8.22 -11.09
CA VAL A 229 -21.52 9.22 -10.11
C VAL A 229 -22.47 10.40 -10.20
N ILE A 230 -23.03 10.79 -9.05
CA ILE A 230 -23.91 11.96 -8.98
C ILE A 230 -23.00 13.17 -8.78
N ASN A 231 -22.97 14.05 -9.78
CA ASN A 231 -22.31 15.34 -9.69
C ASN A 231 -23.25 16.40 -9.13
N ASN A 232 -22.77 17.18 -8.18
CA ASN A 232 -23.44 18.38 -7.69
C ASN A 232 -22.49 19.60 -7.71
N ASN A 233 -22.68 20.58 -6.85
CA ASN A 233 -21.85 21.80 -6.81
C ASN A 233 -21.66 22.23 -5.35
N ILE A 234 -21.48 21.27 -4.45
CA ILE A 234 -21.34 21.43 -3.00
C ILE A 234 -19.91 21.03 -2.65
N ALA A 235 -19.13 22.02 -2.25
CA ALA A 235 -17.74 21.80 -1.87
C ALA A 235 -17.61 21.21 -0.46
N LEU A 236 -16.42 20.70 -0.17
CA LEU A 236 -16.04 20.09 1.11
C LEU A 236 -16.90 18.87 1.45
N GLU A 237 -17.33 18.11 0.44
CA GLU A 237 -17.95 16.81 0.68
C GLU A 237 -16.90 15.79 1.14
N PRO A 238 -17.21 14.93 2.13
CA PRO A 238 -16.32 13.84 2.49
C PRO A 238 -16.30 12.78 1.38
N ASP A 239 -15.16 12.12 1.23
CA ASP A 239 -14.99 10.99 0.31
C ASP A 239 -16.07 9.91 0.53
N LYS A 240 -16.70 9.48 -0.56
CA LYS A 240 -17.72 8.42 -0.56
C LYS A 240 -17.06 7.10 -0.92
N HIS A 241 -17.15 6.09 -0.05
CA HIS A 241 -16.55 4.77 -0.28
C HIS A 241 -17.60 3.70 -0.58
N TYR A 242 -17.36 2.91 -1.62
CA TYR A 242 -18.23 1.81 -2.06
C TYR A 242 -17.43 0.52 -2.21
N LEU A 243 -18.00 -0.60 -1.78
CA LEU A 243 -17.45 -1.94 -2.03
C LEU A 243 -18.30 -2.65 -3.08
N LEU A 244 -17.71 -3.00 -4.21
CA LEU A 244 -18.38 -3.72 -5.29
C LEU A 244 -18.10 -5.21 -5.17
N ARG A 245 -19.12 -6.02 -5.41
CA ARG A 245 -19.09 -7.48 -5.37
C ARG A 245 -19.83 -8.10 -6.55
N LEU A 246 -19.53 -9.37 -6.81
CA LEU A 246 -20.21 -10.21 -7.79
C LEU A 246 -21.14 -11.19 -7.08
N ARG A 247 -22.33 -11.44 -7.64
CA ARG A 247 -23.22 -12.53 -7.21
C ARG A 247 -23.82 -13.26 -8.40
N ASN A 248 -24.39 -14.44 -8.13
CA ASN A 248 -24.89 -15.37 -9.15
C ASN A 248 -23.80 -15.86 -10.12
N ILE A 249 -22.55 -15.99 -9.64
CA ILE A 249 -21.41 -16.48 -10.43
C ILE A 249 -21.49 -17.99 -10.74
N GLY A 250 -22.43 -18.72 -10.13
CA GLY A 250 -22.65 -20.15 -10.34
C GLY A 250 -21.42 -20.99 -9.99
N ASN A 251 -20.95 -21.80 -10.94
CA ASN A 251 -19.78 -22.67 -10.76
C ASN A 251 -18.48 -22.04 -11.28
N ILE A 252 -18.50 -20.76 -11.66
CA ILE A 252 -17.30 -20.02 -12.05
C ILE A 252 -16.52 -19.66 -10.79
N GLY A 253 -15.21 -19.79 -10.85
CA GLY A 253 -14.29 -19.35 -9.82
C GLY A 253 -14.36 -17.83 -9.57
N LEU A 254 -14.08 -17.39 -8.35
CA LEU A 254 -13.90 -15.97 -8.04
C LEU A 254 -12.41 -15.67 -7.94
N GLY A 255 -11.87 -14.99 -8.96
CA GLY A 255 -10.45 -14.66 -9.05
C GLY A 255 -10.05 -13.50 -8.15
N ASN A 256 -8.78 -13.08 -8.25
CA ASN A 256 -8.24 -11.95 -7.52
C ASN A 256 -7.95 -10.77 -8.46
N PRO A 257 -8.52 -9.56 -8.26
CA PRO A 257 -9.40 -9.17 -7.15
C PRO A 257 -10.86 -9.59 -7.36
N GLY A 258 -11.44 -10.27 -6.38
CA GLY A 258 -12.85 -10.69 -6.38
C GLY A 258 -13.83 -9.61 -5.91
N THR A 259 -13.30 -8.51 -5.38
CA THR A 259 -14.04 -7.32 -4.94
C THR A 259 -13.31 -6.06 -5.40
N MET A 260 -14.04 -4.95 -5.54
CA MET A 260 -13.44 -3.67 -5.93
C MET A 260 -13.87 -2.54 -5.00
N ASN A 261 -12.91 -1.80 -4.45
CA ASN A 261 -13.16 -0.59 -3.66
C ASN A 261 -13.22 0.64 -4.58
N VAL A 262 -14.31 1.39 -4.53
CA VAL A 262 -14.46 2.65 -5.26
C VAL A 262 -14.52 3.80 -4.27
N THR A 263 -13.69 4.82 -4.48
CA THR A 263 -13.75 6.09 -3.75
C THR A 263 -14.20 7.18 -4.71
N VAL A 264 -15.25 7.92 -4.36
CA VAL A 264 -15.66 9.12 -5.08
C VAL A 264 -15.21 10.32 -4.26
N VAL A 265 -14.42 11.18 -4.88
CA VAL A 265 -13.88 12.41 -4.27
C VAL A 265 -14.62 13.62 -4.78
N ASP A 266 -14.77 14.59 -3.89
CA ASP A 266 -15.28 15.93 -4.20
C ASP A 266 -14.28 16.70 -5.08
N ASP A 267 -14.79 17.30 -6.15
CA ASP A 267 -14.04 18.20 -7.03
C ASP A 267 -14.60 19.63 -7.09
N ASP A 268 -15.53 19.95 -6.19
CA ASP A 268 -16.07 21.30 -6.05
C ASP A 268 -15.16 22.20 -5.18
N ASP A 269 -14.69 23.29 -5.79
CA ASP A 269 -13.89 24.28 -5.06
C ASP A 269 -14.77 25.26 -4.27
N VAL A 270 -14.29 25.65 -3.07
CA VAL A 270 -14.85 26.76 -2.30
C VAL A 270 -13.86 27.90 -2.14
N SER A 271 -14.35 29.12 -2.33
CA SER A 271 -13.62 30.36 -2.09
C SER A 271 -14.51 31.36 -1.33
N VAL A 272 -13.88 32.15 -0.48
CA VAL A 272 -14.54 33.21 0.30
C VAL A 272 -14.14 34.55 -0.30
N SER A 273 -15.12 35.41 -0.57
CA SER A 273 -14.89 36.75 -1.10
C SER A 273 -15.81 37.78 -0.45
N PHE A 274 -15.38 39.03 -0.38
CA PHE A 274 -16.30 40.13 -0.09
C PHE A 274 -17.33 40.26 -1.21
N VAL A 275 -18.56 40.61 -0.85
CA VAL A 275 -19.64 40.81 -1.84
C VAL A 275 -19.33 41.99 -2.77
N GLN A 276 -18.61 43.00 -2.27
CA GLN A 276 -18.13 44.14 -3.06
C GLN A 276 -16.60 44.25 -2.97
N SER A 277 -15.97 44.74 -4.04
CA SER A 277 -14.53 45.00 -4.08
C SER A 277 -14.13 46.27 -3.31
N SER A 278 -15.09 47.16 -3.03
CA SER A 278 -14.91 48.37 -2.23
C SER A 278 -16.23 48.80 -1.61
N TYR A 279 -16.16 49.43 -0.44
CA TYR A 279 -17.30 50.02 0.27
C TYR A 279 -16.96 51.47 0.61
N ASN A 280 -17.92 52.40 0.45
CA ASN A 280 -17.70 53.83 0.69
C ASN A 280 -18.75 54.36 1.67
N TYR A 281 -18.29 55.04 2.72
CA TYR A 281 -19.14 55.65 3.74
C TYR A 281 -18.61 57.06 4.05
N SER A 282 -19.50 57.97 4.43
CA SER A 282 -19.09 59.25 5.01
C SER A 282 -18.67 59.05 6.46
N GLU A 283 -17.78 59.90 6.97
CA GLU A 283 -17.38 59.91 8.38
C GLU A 283 -18.56 60.16 9.34
N SER A 284 -19.61 60.82 8.85
CA SER A 284 -20.88 61.02 9.56
C SER A 284 -21.80 59.79 9.58
N HIS A 285 -21.42 58.66 8.99
CA HIS A 285 -22.26 57.46 8.90
C HIS A 285 -22.42 56.76 10.26
N GLY A 286 -21.47 56.95 11.18
CA GLY A 286 -21.45 56.27 12.47
C GLY A 286 -21.09 54.80 12.28
N THR A 287 -22.06 53.89 12.39
CA THR A 287 -21.82 52.44 12.38
C THR A 287 -22.16 51.80 11.03
N VAL A 288 -21.22 51.04 10.46
CA VAL A 288 -21.39 50.21 9.26
C VAL A 288 -21.82 48.79 9.64
N SER A 289 -22.90 48.30 9.04
CA SER A 289 -23.46 46.96 9.35
C SER A 289 -23.80 46.10 8.13
N ASN A 290 -23.38 46.51 6.93
CA ASN A 290 -23.76 45.87 5.66
C ASN A 290 -22.58 45.26 4.89
N ILE A 291 -21.40 45.13 5.50
CA ILE A 291 -20.29 44.40 4.90
C ILE A 291 -20.60 42.92 5.00
N GLN A 292 -20.54 42.24 3.85
CA GLN A 292 -20.86 40.84 3.74
C GLN A 292 -19.75 40.11 2.98
N VAL A 293 -19.52 38.88 3.36
CA VAL A 293 -18.74 37.92 2.60
C VAL A 293 -19.66 36.86 2.00
N ARG A 294 -19.21 36.22 0.94
CA ARG A 294 -19.92 35.15 0.25
C ARG A 294 -19.00 33.98 -0.08
N LEU A 295 -19.61 32.80 -0.15
CA LEU A 295 -19.05 31.61 -0.80
C LEU A 295 -19.45 31.56 -2.28
N ASN A 296 -18.58 31.04 -3.15
CA ASN A 296 -18.92 30.74 -4.54
C ASN A 296 -19.84 29.51 -4.65
N ASN A 297 -19.61 28.49 -3.81
CA ASN A 297 -20.35 27.24 -3.77
C ASN A 297 -20.91 26.97 -2.36
N PRO A 298 -22.05 26.27 -2.22
CA PRO A 298 -22.47 25.73 -0.94
C PRO A 298 -21.41 24.74 -0.40
N ILE A 299 -21.44 24.48 0.91
CA ILE A 299 -20.48 23.59 1.58
C ILE A 299 -21.18 22.49 2.36
N ALA A 300 -20.61 21.29 2.38
CA ALA A 300 -21.10 20.14 3.14
C ALA A 300 -20.49 20.02 4.54
N GLN A 301 -19.44 20.78 4.84
CA GLN A 301 -18.78 20.86 6.15
C GLN A 301 -18.64 22.32 6.60
N ASP A 302 -18.63 22.56 7.91
CA ASP A 302 -18.49 23.90 8.47
C ASP A 302 -17.13 24.52 8.11
N LEU A 303 -17.14 25.78 7.68
CA LEU A 303 -15.94 26.53 7.31
C LEU A 303 -15.76 27.76 8.19
N SER A 304 -14.70 27.75 9.00
CA SER A 304 -14.27 28.91 9.78
C SER A 304 -13.39 29.82 8.93
N VAL A 305 -13.72 31.11 8.90
CA VAL A 305 -12.95 32.12 8.17
C VAL A 305 -12.56 33.22 9.13
N ASN A 306 -11.26 33.47 9.23
CA ASN A 306 -10.74 34.60 10.00
C ASN A 306 -10.60 35.82 9.09
N ILE A 307 -11.18 36.92 9.53
CA ILE A 307 -11.15 38.22 8.86
C ILE A 307 -10.30 39.14 9.71
N GLY A 308 -9.17 39.54 9.13
CA GLY A 308 -8.25 40.50 9.70
C GLY A 308 -8.24 41.76 8.85
N GLY A 309 -8.22 42.91 9.49
CA GLY A 309 -8.14 44.21 8.82
C GLY A 309 -7.68 45.29 9.79
N GLY A 310 -7.35 46.45 9.25
CA GLY A 310 -6.95 47.59 10.05
C GLY A 310 -6.88 48.86 9.22
N PRO A 311 -6.54 49.98 9.87
CA PRO A 311 -6.41 51.26 9.18
C PRO A 311 -5.37 51.15 8.06
N GLY A 312 -5.76 51.58 6.85
CA GLY A 312 -4.88 51.70 5.70
C GLY A 312 -4.16 53.06 5.69
N ASN A 313 -4.29 53.80 4.58
CA ASN A 313 -3.72 55.15 4.48
C ASN A 313 -4.55 56.16 5.30
N GLN A 314 -4.05 56.54 6.48
CA GLN A 314 -4.65 57.55 7.33
C GLN A 314 -3.63 58.70 7.53
N PRO A 315 -3.84 59.87 6.87
CA PRO A 315 -2.90 60.99 6.95
C PRO A 315 -3.01 61.79 8.26
N SER A 316 -4.05 61.55 9.07
CA SER A 316 -4.28 62.15 10.39
C SER A 316 -3.70 61.27 11.51
N SER A 317 -3.35 61.88 12.66
CA SER A 317 -2.97 61.14 13.88
C SER A 317 -4.15 60.47 14.58
N VAL A 318 -5.39 60.83 14.20
CA VAL A 318 -6.62 60.17 14.69
C VAL A 318 -6.96 59.02 13.76
N VAL A 319 -7.15 57.84 14.34
CA VAL A 319 -7.47 56.63 13.60
C VAL A 319 -8.97 56.63 13.26
N SER A 320 -9.33 56.78 11.98
CA SER A 320 -10.73 56.83 11.53
C SER A 320 -11.49 55.49 11.59
N GLY A 321 -10.81 54.39 11.98
CA GLY A 321 -11.41 53.05 12.09
C GLY A 321 -10.51 52.04 12.83
N ALA A 322 -11.11 51.15 13.61
CA ALA A 322 -10.39 50.20 14.46
C ALA A 322 -9.74 49.03 13.67
N VAL A 323 -8.78 48.36 14.32
CA VAL A 323 -8.28 47.05 13.88
C VAL A 323 -9.40 46.02 14.05
N VAL A 324 -9.61 45.21 13.02
CA VAL A 324 -10.64 44.19 12.99
C VAL A 324 -9.99 42.82 13.02
N PHE A 325 -10.40 42.01 13.97
CA PHE A 325 -10.16 40.57 13.97
C PHE A 325 -11.46 39.88 14.33
N GLU A 326 -12.03 39.18 13.37
CA GLU A 326 -13.29 38.46 13.53
C GLU A 326 -13.13 37.05 12.97
N SER A 327 -13.78 36.08 13.60
CA SER A 327 -13.92 34.73 13.06
C SER A 327 -15.38 34.48 12.77
N ILE A 328 -15.67 34.21 11.50
CA ILE A 328 -17.02 33.90 11.03
C ILE A 328 -17.12 32.41 10.68
N MET A 329 -18.31 31.85 10.80
CA MET A 329 -18.55 30.41 10.60
C MET A 329 -19.64 30.19 9.55
N PHE A 330 -19.26 29.75 8.35
CA PHE A 330 -20.24 29.20 7.43
C PHE A 330 -20.62 27.80 7.88
N THR A 331 -21.90 27.57 8.13
CA THR A 331 -22.42 26.26 8.52
C THR A 331 -22.72 25.41 7.30
N ALA A 332 -22.47 24.11 7.37
CA ALA A 332 -22.83 23.13 6.34
C ALA A 332 -24.30 23.28 5.90
N GLY A 333 -24.55 23.30 4.59
CA GLY A 333 -25.88 23.51 4.00
C GLY A 333 -26.55 24.86 4.34
N GLY A 334 -25.81 25.79 4.94
CA GLY A 334 -26.29 27.09 5.38
C GLY A 334 -26.34 28.14 4.28
N ASN A 335 -26.59 29.39 4.68
CA ASN A 335 -26.55 30.52 3.75
C ASN A 335 -25.11 30.76 3.27
N GLN A 336 -24.95 30.99 1.97
CA GLN A 336 -23.66 31.32 1.37
C GLN A 336 -23.21 32.76 1.66
N PHE A 337 -24.06 33.59 2.28
CA PHE A 337 -23.77 34.96 2.67
C PHE A 337 -23.68 35.09 4.19
N MET A 338 -22.67 35.81 4.66
CA MET A 338 -22.51 36.16 6.07
C MET A 338 -22.21 37.65 6.22
N SER A 339 -22.95 38.31 7.11
CA SER A 339 -22.65 39.69 7.51
C SER A 339 -21.55 39.68 8.56
N LEU A 340 -20.63 40.64 8.45
CA LEU A 340 -19.61 40.87 9.46
C LEU A 340 -20.20 41.62 10.66
N SER A 341 -19.46 41.62 11.77
CA SER A 341 -19.76 42.46 12.91
C SER A 341 -19.81 43.93 12.52
N ASN A 342 -20.60 44.71 13.26
CA ASN A 342 -20.72 46.14 13.03
C ASN A 342 -19.38 46.85 13.26
N PHE A 343 -19.08 47.86 12.44
CA PHE A 343 -17.87 48.68 12.54
C PHE A 343 -18.22 50.14 12.79
N ASP A 344 -17.65 50.75 13.82
CA ASP A 344 -17.81 52.19 14.07
C ASP A 344 -16.77 53.00 13.29
N LEU A 345 -17.24 54.03 12.60
CA LEU A 345 -16.44 55.05 11.93
C LEU A 345 -16.35 56.27 12.84
N ASN A 346 -15.12 56.78 13.00
CA ASN A 346 -14.88 58.01 13.76
C ASN A 346 -14.49 59.12 12.81
N ASP A 347 -15.17 60.26 12.98
CA ASP A 347 -14.81 61.54 12.37
C ASP A 347 -13.48 62.02 12.99
N ASP A 348 -12.53 62.43 12.14
CA ASP A 348 -11.23 62.96 12.56
C ASP A 348 -11.28 64.46 12.88
N ALA A 349 -12.44 65.11 12.76
CA ALA A 349 -12.67 66.53 13.05
C ALA A 349 -12.55 66.93 14.54
N PHE A 350 -12.10 66.04 15.43
CA PHE A 350 -11.71 66.36 16.79
C PHE A 350 -10.33 65.75 17.15
N ALA A 351 -9.27 66.42 16.69
CA ALA A 351 -7.97 66.46 17.38
C ALA A 351 -7.65 67.89 17.79
#